data_AF-A0AA91I7K2-F1
#
_entry.id   AF-A0AA91I7K2-F1
#
_cell.length_a   1.000
_cell.length_b   1.000
_cell.length_c   1.000
_cell.angle_alpha   90.00
_cell.angle_beta   90.00
_cell.angle_gamma   90.00
#
_symmetry.space_group_name_H-M   'P 1'
#
loop_
_entity.id
_entity.type
_entity.pdbx_description
1 polymer ?
#
loop_
_entity_poly.entity_id
_entity_poly.type
_entity_poly.pdbx_seq_one_letter_code
_entity_poly.pdbx_strand_id
1 'polypeptide(L)' 'MAALGGSGGGPVTALSDEARGSAELLAALPPRYGEVLLNLLDRLESSALFSEESCSFSQKDLLDNLKVWADKARGQLVA' A
#
# COMPACT_ATOMS: atom_id res chain seq x y z
N MET A 1 -17.37 1.29 17.03
CA MET A 1 -16.93 -0.03 17.54
C MET A 1 -16.08 -0.63 16.43
N ALA A 2 -14.77 -0.44 16.51
CA ALA A 2 -13.80 -0.86 15.51
C ALA A 2 -13.69 -2.39 15.54
N ALA A 3 -14.04 -3.05 14.43
CA ALA A 3 -13.73 -4.45 14.23
C ALA A 3 -12.24 -4.57 13.93
N LEU A 4 -11.44 -4.82 14.97
CA LEU A 4 -10.06 -5.28 14.83
C LEU A 4 -10.11 -6.73 14.31
N GLY A 5 -10.29 -6.88 13.00
CA GLY A 5 -10.28 -8.16 12.29
C GLY A 5 -8.86 -8.53 11.86
N GLY A 6 -7.96 -8.73 12.81
CA GLY A 6 -6.66 -9.34 12.52
C GLY A 6 -6.69 -10.81 12.92
N SER A 7 -6.54 -11.72 11.94
CA SER A 7 -5.74 -12.95 12.06
C SER A 7 -6.05 -13.91 10.90
N GLY A 8 -5.25 -13.79 9.83
CA GLY A 8 -5.22 -14.76 8.72
C GLY A 8 -4.32 -14.33 7.57
N GLY A 9 -4.21 -13.02 7.32
CA GLY A 9 -3.31 -12.46 6.31
C GLY A 9 -2.03 -11.88 6.95
N GLY A 10 -0.89 -12.04 6.28
CA GLY A 10 0.40 -11.54 6.76
C GLY A 10 0.47 -10.01 6.91
N PRO A 11 1.61 -9.47 7.37
CA PRO A 11 1.78 -8.03 7.66
C PRO A 11 1.45 -7.11 6.47
N VAL A 12 1.64 -7.60 5.24
CA VAL A 12 1.29 -6.89 4.01
C VAL A 12 -0.22 -6.70 3.84
N THR A 13 -1.02 -7.70 4.22
CA THR A 13 -2.47 -7.63 4.11
C THR A 13 -3.06 -6.62 5.09
N ALA A 14 -2.55 -6.58 6.32
CA ALA A 14 -2.96 -5.61 7.33
C ALA A 14 -2.66 -4.17 6.89
N LEU A 15 -1.45 -3.93 6.34
CA LEU A 15 -1.09 -2.64 5.76
C LEU A 15 -2.05 -2.23 4.64
N SER A 16 -2.38 -3.19 3.76
CA SER A 16 -3.23 -2.93 2.61
C SER A 16 -4.67 -2.60 3.01
N ASP A 17 -5.19 -3.28 4.03
CA ASP A 17 -6.51 -3.00 4.60
C ASP A 17 -6.57 -1.62 5.26
N GLU A 18 -5.56 -1.28 6.08
CA GLU A 18 -5.50 0.03 6.74
C GLU A 18 -5.35 1.19 5.74
N ALA A 19 -4.53 1.01 4.70
CA ALA A 19 -4.37 1.99 3.64
C ALA A 19 -5.66 2.20 2.83
N ARG A 20 -6.42 1.12 2.57
CA ARG A 20 -7.74 1.19 1.91
C ARG A 20 -8.82 1.80 2.82
N GLY A 21 -8.74 1.55 4.12
CA GLY A 21 -9.63 2.11 5.14
C GLY A 21 -9.40 3.61 5.40
N SER A 22 -8.27 4.17 4.97
CA SER A 22 -7.91 5.58 5.13
C SER A 22 -8.64 6.50 4.14
N ALA A 23 -9.97 6.47 4.14
CA ALA A 23 -10.82 7.21 3.20
C ALA A 23 -10.58 8.72 3.25
N GLU A 24 -10.33 9.30 4.43
CA GLU A 24 -10.04 10.74 4.59
C GLU A 24 -8.73 11.15 3.91
N LEU A 25 -7.67 10.33 4.06
CA LEU A 25 -6.40 10.54 3.38
C LEU A 25 -6.58 10.44 1.86
N LEU A 26 -7.29 9.42 1.40
CA LEU A 26 -7.55 9.20 -0.03
C LEU A 26 -8.41 10.31 -0.64
N ALA A 27 -9.36 10.85 0.12
CA ALA A 27 -10.21 11.96 -0.31
C ALA A 27 -9.45 13.29 -0.39
N ALA A 28 -8.42 13.48 0.44
CA ALA A 28 -7.57 14.67 0.42
C ALA A 28 -6.52 14.65 -0.72
N LEU A 29 -6.25 13.48 -1.31
CA LEU A 29 -5.32 13.32 -2.41
C LEU A 29 -6.03 13.35 -3.77
N PRO A 30 -5.35 13.74 -4.87
CA PRO A 30 -5.90 13.61 -6.21
C PRO A 30 -6.27 12.14 -6.51
N PRO A 31 -7.35 11.87 -7.27
CA PRO A 31 -7.88 10.52 -7.47
C PRO A 31 -6.86 9.53 -8.04
N ARG A 32 -5.90 10.01 -8.84
CA ARG A 32 -4.81 9.19 -9.39
C ARG A 32 -3.90 8.60 -8.32
N TYR A 33 -3.73 9.25 -7.17
CA TYR A 33 -2.92 8.72 -6.08
C TYR A 33 -3.55 7.48 -5.46
N GLY A 34 -4.88 7.46 -5.32
CA GLY A 34 -5.62 6.28 -4.85
C GLY A 34 -5.44 5.10 -5.79
N GLU A 35 -5.54 5.31 -7.10
CA GLU A 35 -5.30 4.25 -8.10
C GLU A 35 -3.88 3.66 -8.01
N VAL A 36 -2.86 4.53 -7.89
CA VAL A 36 -1.46 4.10 -7.76
C VAL A 36 -1.24 3.34 -6.43
N LEU A 37 -1.79 3.83 -5.32
CA LEU A 37 -1.70 3.14 -4.03
C LEU A 37 -2.28 1.74 -4.11
N LEU A 38 -3.50 1.61 -4.62
CA LEU A 38 -4.18 0.32 -4.75
C LEU A 38 -3.38 -0.65 -5.62
N ASN A 39 -2.76 -0.17 -6.71
CA ASN A 39 -1.91 -1.00 -7.56
C ASN A 39 -0.62 -1.45 -6.85
N LEU A 40 0.01 -0.58 -6.05
CA LEU A 40 1.20 -0.92 -5.28
C LEU A 40 0.87 -1.96 -4.19
N LEU A 41 -0.26 -1.80 -3.49
CA LEU A 41 -0.71 -2.74 -2.47
C LEU A 41 -1.03 -4.11 -3.08
N ASP A 42 -1.74 -4.17 -4.21
CA ASP A 42 -2.05 -5.41 -4.93
C ASP A 42 -0.78 -6.20 -5.32
N ARG A 43 0.21 -5.50 -5.88
CA ARG A 43 1.52 -6.08 -6.21
C ARG A 43 2.25 -6.58 -4.96
N LEU A 44 2.17 -5.85 -3.85
CA LEU A 44 2.80 -6.22 -2.59
C LEU A 44 2.14 -7.46 -1.98
N GLU A 45 0.81 -7.52 -1.97
CA GLU A 45 0.03 -8.69 -1.52
C GLU A 45 0.37 -9.93 -2.35
N SER A 46 0.41 -9.80 -3.67
CA SER A 46 0.85 -10.88 -4.56
C SER A 46 2.30 -11.30 -4.28
N SER A 47 3.23 -10.35 -4.12
CA SER A 47 4.63 -10.65 -3.76
C SER A 47 4.80 -11.30 -2.38
N ALA A 48 3.85 -11.10 -1.47
CA ALA A 48 3.85 -11.75 -0.16
C ALA A 48 3.37 -13.21 -0.24
N LEU A 49 2.54 -13.54 -1.24
CA LEU A 49 2.06 -14.89 -1.51
C LEU A 49 3.09 -15.72 -2.29
N PHE A 50 3.97 -15.07 -3.06
CA PHE A 50 5.02 -15.71 -3.84
C PHE A 50 6.42 -15.36 -3.28
N SER A 51 6.99 -16.26 -2.47
CA SER A 51 8.35 -16.09 -1.91
C SER A 51 9.49 -16.50 -2.87
N GLU A 52 9.19 -16.88 -4.12
CA GLU A 52 10.22 -17.18 -5.12
C GLU A 52 10.71 -15.88 -5.76
N GLU A 53 11.79 -15.38 -5.20
CA GLU A 53 12.56 -14.20 -5.59
C GLU A 53 13.06 -14.33 -7.05
N SER A 54 12.16 -14.12 -8.02
CA SER A 54 12.58 -13.95 -9.41
C SER A 54 13.44 -12.70 -9.46
N CYS A 55 14.75 -12.88 -9.72
CA CYS A 55 15.87 -11.94 -9.56
C CYS A 55 15.74 -10.50 -10.13
N SER A 56 14.58 -10.07 -10.61
CA SER A 56 14.30 -8.70 -11.03
C SER A 56 13.17 -8.01 -10.25
N PHE A 57 12.45 -8.71 -9.37
CA PHE A 57 11.30 -8.15 -8.64
C PHE A 57 11.36 -8.52 -7.17
N SER A 58 12.07 -7.68 -6.41
CA SER A 58 12.19 -7.85 -4.97
C SER A 58 11.06 -7.12 -4.28
N GLN A 59 10.43 -7.74 -3.28
CA GLN A 59 9.48 -7.10 -2.37
C GLN A 59 10.00 -5.77 -1.81
N LYS A 60 11.33 -5.66 -1.64
CA LYS A 60 12.04 -4.43 -1.27
C LYS A 60 11.81 -3.27 -2.25
N ASP A 61 11.79 -3.53 -3.56
CA ASP A 61 11.57 -2.51 -4.60
C ASP A 61 10.13 -1.99 -4.55
N LEU A 62 9.16 -2.88 -4.32
CA LEU A 62 7.76 -2.49 -4.09
C LEU A 62 7.60 -1.61 -2.85
N LEU A 63 8.27 -1.95 -1.74
CA LEU A 63 8.27 -1.13 -0.53
C LEU A 63 8.93 0.23 -0.76
N ASP A 64 9.96 0.30 -1.60
CA ASP A 64 10.61 1.56 -1.96
C ASP A 64 9.67 2.46 -2.78
N ASN A 65 9.01 1.88 -3.80
CA ASN A 65 7.99 2.57 -4.58
C ASN A 65 6.83 3.08 -3.69
N LEU A 66 6.41 2.31 -2.68
CA LEU A 66 5.39 2.73 -1.72
C LEU A 66 5.85 3.93 -0.89
N LYS A 67 7.11 3.95 -0.45
CA LYS A 67 7.69 5.10 0.27
C LYS A 67 7.74 6.35 -0.61
N VAL A 68 8.14 6.21 -1.87
CA VAL A 68 8.16 7.31 -2.84
C VAL A 68 6.74 7.84 -3.07
N TRP A 69 5.74 6.96 -3.19
CA TRP A 69 4.34 7.36 -3.27
C TRP A 69 3.90 8.14 -2.04
N ALA A 70 4.21 7.66 -0.84
CA ALA A 70 3.83 8.30 0.42
C ALA A 70 4.47 9.69 0.58
N ASP A 71 5.73 9.84 0.17
CA ASP A 71 6.42 11.13 0.18
C ASP A 71 5.75 12.14 -0.78
N LYS A 72 5.42 11.71 -2.01
CA LYS A 72 4.68 12.53 -2.97
C LYS A 72 3.30 12.91 -2.47
N ALA A 73 2.57 11.95 -1.89
CA ALA A 73 1.25 12.17 -1.32
C ALA A 73 1.30 13.21 -0.19
N ARG A 74 2.27 13.08 0.72
CA ARG A 74 2.51 14.09 1.76
C ARG A 74 2.83 15.46 1.18
N GLY A 75 3.64 15.52 0.11
CA GLY A 75 3.90 16.76 -0.62
C GLY A 75 2.64 17.40 -1.21
N GLN A 76 1.67 16.60 -1.66
CA GLN A 76 0.37 17.11 -2.14
C GLN A 76 -0.54 17.60 -1.00
N LEU A 77 -0.48 17.00 0.18
CA LEU A 77 -1.31 17.40 1.33
C LEU A 77 -0.84 18.72 1.99
N VAL A 78 0.43 19.08 1.79
CA VAL A 78 1.04 20.31 2.36
C VAL A 78 1.06 21.46 1.33
N ALA A 79 0.77 21.19 0.06
CA ALA A 79 0.71 22.17 -1.02
C ALA A 79 -0.64 22.87 -1.10
#